data_AF-A0A7J4II82-F1
#
_entry.id   AF-A0A7J4II82-F1
#
_cell.length_a   1.000
_cell.length_b   1.000
_cell.length_c   1.000
_cell.angle_alpha   90.00
_cell.angle_beta   90.00
_cell.angle_gamma   90.00
#
_symmetry.space_group_name_H-M   'P 1'
#
loop_
_entity.id
_entity.type
_entity.pdbx_description
1 polymer ?
#
loop_
_entity_poly.entity_id
_entity_poly.type
_entity_poly.pdbx_seq_one_letter_code
_entity_poly.pdbx_strand_id
1 'polypeptide(L)'
;MNNTSNDEQAGVEPEDFQERYKRWIWASQGLAHFPLVAVSRAQSIGRQDIELIREDQRRSRLDLAGLGTIEESAKLTDQIASSEQWVLTAYELVRVVFEYYKKRPEIADLALGDLVVEVRNIFARIRVPLAKMEASRKYTGNPGSDAPIPLPVLHQVLGLGWALSPEFVISRRELA
;
A
#
# COMPACT_ATOMS: atom_id res chain seq x y z
N MET A 1 1.00 44.08 -12.49
CA MET A 1 0.14 43.50 -13.55
C MET A 1 1.01 42.49 -14.28
N ASN A 2 1.10 41.26 -13.76
CA ASN A 2 0.30 40.06 -14.11
C ASN A 2 0.62 39.63 -15.56
N ASN A 3 1.09 38.43 -15.90
CA ASN A 3 0.88 37.08 -15.35
C ASN A 3 2.22 36.31 -15.44
N THR A 4 2.76 35.76 -14.34
CA THR A 4 2.52 34.39 -13.81
C THR A 4 2.69 33.25 -14.82
N SER A 5 3.81 32.56 -14.61
CA SER A 5 3.87 31.11 -14.43
C SER A 5 3.34 30.24 -15.56
N ASN A 6 4.22 29.92 -16.51
CA ASN A 6 4.21 28.58 -17.10
C ASN A 6 4.63 27.63 -15.98
N ASP A 7 3.66 27.18 -15.19
CA ASP A 7 3.84 26.02 -14.34
C ASP A 7 4.21 24.86 -15.25
N GLU A 8 5.47 24.42 -15.13
CA GLU A 8 5.92 23.11 -15.55
C GLU A 8 4.96 22.09 -14.93
N GLN A 9 4.01 21.61 -15.73
CA GLN A 9 3.44 20.30 -15.52
C GLN A 9 4.61 19.31 -15.65
N ALA A 10 5.28 19.06 -14.54
CA ALA A 10 6.19 17.93 -14.39
C ALA A 10 5.36 16.68 -14.66
N GLY A 11 5.34 16.25 -15.92
CA GLY A 11 4.75 14.99 -16.34
C GLY A 11 5.46 13.90 -15.55
N VAL A 12 4.75 13.29 -14.60
CA VAL A 12 5.26 12.10 -13.93
C VAL A 12 5.37 11.03 -15.01
N GLU A 13 6.61 10.63 -15.30
CA GLU A 13 6.88 9.53 -16.23
C GLU A 13 6.02 8.32 -15.84
N PRO A 14 5.34 7.68 -16.81
CA PRO A 14 4.49 6.54 -16.52
C PRO A 14 5.31 5.43 -15.82
N GLU A 15 4.78 4.85 -14.75
CA GLU A 15 5.44 3.74 -14.04
C GLU A 15 5.77 2.61 -15.04
N ASP A 16 7.02 2.16 -15.03
CA ASP A 16 7.38 0.93 -15.72
C ASP A 16 6.82 -0.28 -14.95
N PHE A 17 5.66 -0.75 -15.39
CA PHE A 17 4.98 -1.89 -14.80
C PHE A 17 5.81 -3.18 -14.83
N GLN A 18 6.66 -3.35 -15.85
CA GLN A 18 7.49 -4.54 -15.96
C GLN A 18 8.62 -4.49 -14.93
N GLU A 19 9.28 -3.35 -14.78
CA GLU A 19 10.32 -3.19 -13.78
C GLU A 19 9.76 -3.27 -12.35
N ARG A 20 8.57 -2.70 -12.11
CA ARG A 20 7.88 -2.86 -10.82
C ARG A 20 7.51 -4.31 -10.54
N TYR A 21 6.95 -5.03 -11.51
CA TYR A 21 6.63 -6.45 -11.31
C TYR A 21 7.88 -7.30 -11.09
N LYS A 22 8.96 -7.00 -11.80
CA LYS A 22 10.25 -7.65 -11.64
C LYS A 22 10.83 -7.47 -10.23
N ARG A 23 10.66 -6.30 -9.59
CA ARG A 23 10.99 -6.12 -8.16
C ARG A 23 10.23 -7.10 -7.27
N TRP A 24 8.93 -7.31 -7.51
CA TRP A 24 8.15 -8.34 -6.80
C TRP A 24 8.65 -9.76 -7.05
N ILE A 25 9.05 -10.08 -8.29
CA ILE A 25 9.64 -11.38 -8.61
C ILE A 25 10.95 -11.58 -7.83
N TRP A 26 11.85 -10.59 -7.83
CA TRP A 26 13.10 -10.67 -7.08
C TRP A 26 12.90 -10.78 -5.57
N ALA A 27 12.01 -9.96 -5.00
CA ALA A 27 11.65 -10.06 -3.59
C ALA A 27 11.09 -11.45 -3.25
N SER A 28 10.29 -12.05 -4.14
CA SER A 28 9.72 -13.39 -3.94
C SER A 28 10.78 -14.50 -3.89
N GLN A 29 11.93 -14.33 -4.54
CA GLN A 29 13.03 -15.31 -4.48
C GLN A 29 13.66 -15.34 -3.09
N GLY A 30 13.77 -14.19 -2.42
CA GLY A 30 14.21 -14.11 -1.02
C GLY A 30 13.28 -14.85 -0.05
N LEU A 31 12.05 -15.15 -0.49
CA LEU A 31 11.07 -15.89 0.30
C LEU A 31 11.16 -17.41 0.13
N ALA A 32 12.11 -17.93 -0.64
CA ALA A 32 12.26 -19.38 -0.89
C ALA A 32 12.52 -20.21 0.38
N HIS A 33 13.05 -19.60 1.44
CA HIS A 33 13.31 -20.25 2.74
C HIS A 33 12.10 -20.29 3.68
N PHE A 34 11.00 -19.64 3.30
CA PHE A 34 9.72 -19.61 4.01
C PHE A 34 8.80 -20.70 3.44
N PRO A 35 7.62 -20.98 4.04
CA PRO A 35 6.70 -21.99 3.50
C PRO A 35 6.43 -21.78 2.01
N LEU A 36 6.36 -22.87 1.22
CA LEU A 36 6.32 -22.86 -0.25
C LEU A 36 5.28 -21.90 -0.86
N VAL A 37 4.18 -21.64 -0.14
CA VAL A 37 3.12 -20.71 -0.57
C VAL A 37 3.52 -19.23 -0.50
N ALA A 38 4.59 -18.86 0.22
CA ALA A 38 5.03 -17.46 0.39
C ALA A 38 5.52 -16.85 -0.93
N VAL A 39 6.27 -17.63 -1.73
CA VAL A 39 6.76 -17.18 -3.05
C VAL A 39 5.60 -16.90 -3.99
N SER A 40 4.70 -17.87 -4.16
CA SER A 40 3.54 -17.70 -5.05
C SER A 40 2.59 -16.61 -4.58
N ARG A 41 2.44 -16.44 -3.26
CA ARG A 41 1.68 -15.34 -2.65
C ARG A 41 2.30 -13.98 -2.97
N ALA A 42 3.62 -13.81 -2.80
CA ALA A 42 4.32 -12.56 -3.11
C ALA A 42 4.16 -12.19 -4.59
N GLN A 43 4.31 -13.16 -5.50
CA GLN A 43 4.11 -12.93 -6.93
C GLN A 43 2.66 -12.56 -7.27
N SER A 44 1.69 -13.13 -6.56
CA SER A 44 0.27 -12.79 -6.71
C SER A 44 -0.04 -11.37 -6.22
N ILE A 45 0.52 -10.99 -5.05
CA ILE A 45 0.44 -9.62 -4.52
C ILE A 45 1.05 -8.64 -5.52
N GLY A 46 2.20 -8.98 -6.10
CA GLY A 46 2.86 -8.16 -7.11
C GLY A 46 2.01 -7.97 -8.37
N ARG A 47 1.32 -9.00 -8.86
CA ARG A 47 0.40 -8.84 -10.00
C ARG A 47 -0.75 -7.90 -9.66
N GLN A 48 -1.36 -8.09 -8.49
CA GLN A 48 -2.47 -7.24 -8.04
C GLN A 48 -2.01 -5.79 -7.84
N ASP A 49 -0.78 -5.57 -7.35
CA ASP A 49 -0.17 -4.26 -7.20
C ASP A 49 -0.10 -3.51 -8.54
N ILE A 50 0.33 -4.20 -9.61
CA ILE A 50 0.37 -3.63 -10.96
C ILE A 50 -1.02 -3.26 -11.46
N GLU A 51 -2.00 -4.16 -11.35
CA GLU A 51 -3.37 -3.87 -11.83
C GLU A 51 -3.98 -2.67 -11.13
N LEU A 52 -3.78 -2.56 -9.81
CA LEU A 52 -4.27 -1.42 -9.05
C LEU A 52 -3.57 -0.11 -9.45
N ILE A 53 -2.26 -0.12 -9.75
CA ILE A 53 -1.55 1.08 -10.22
C ILE A 53 -2.00 1.47 -11.63
N ARG A 54 -2.27 0.51 -12.51
CA ARG A 54 -2.85 0.79 -13.83
C ARG A 54 -4.19 1.51 -13.69
N GLU A 55 -5.00 1.06 -12.75
CA GLU A 55 -6.29 1.68 -12.49
C GLU A 55 -6.15 3.09 -11.88
N ASP A 56 -5.23 3.29 -10.94
CA ASP A 56 -4.86 4.61 -10.41
C ASP A 56 -4.45 5.56 -11.56
N GLN A 57 -3.58 5.10 -12.47
CA GLN A 57 -3.15 5.89 -13.62
C GLN A 57 -4.28 6.16 -14.61
N ARG A 58 -5.12 5.16 -14.92
CA ARG A 58 -6.29 5.34 -15.80
C ARG A 58 -7.20 6.44 -15.25
N ARG A 59 -7.53 6.34 -13.96
CA ARG A 59 -8.40 7.31 -13.29
C ARG A 59 -7.78 8.70 -13.23
N SER A 60 -6.46 8.81 -12.99
CA SER A 60 -5.76 10.11 -12.93
C SER A 60 -5.83 10.91 -14.23
N ARG A 61 -6.11 10.26 -15.36
CA ARG A 61 -6.21 10.87 -16.69
C ARG A 61 -7.63 11.31 -17.06
N LEU A 62 -8.62 11.04 -16.20
CA LEU A 62 -9.99 11.48 -16.43
C LEU A 62 -10.15 12.97 -16.10
N ASP A 63 -10.97 13.64 -16.89
CA ASP A 63 -11.46 14.98 -16.57
C ASP A 63 -12.61 14.92 -15.56
N LEU A 64 -13.10 16.08 -15.13
CA LEU A 64 -14.20 16.18 -14.16
C LEU A 64 -15.49 15.49 -14.64
N ALA A 65 -15.75 15.51 -15.95
CA ALA A 65 -16.91 14.85 -16.53
C ALA A 65 -16.79 13.32 -16.43
N GLY A 66 -15.62 12.77 -16.76
CA GLY A 66 -15.33 11.34 -16.63
C GLY A 66 -15.38 10.86 -15.17
N LEU A 67 -14.86 11.67 -14.24
CA LEU A 67 -14.91 11.38 -12.80
C LEU A 67 -16.34 11.40 -12.22
N GLY A 68 -17.25 12.17 -12.82
CA GLY A 68 -18.63 12.31 -12.35
C GLY A 68 -19.58 11.21 -12.79
N THR A 69 -19.11 10.20 -13.53
CA THR A 69 -19.98 9.13 -14.05
C THR A 69 -20.32 8.09 -12.99
N ILE A 70 -21.51 7.47 -13.11
CA ILE A 70 -21.92 6.35 -12.24
C ILE A 70 -20.96 5.17 -12.37
N GLU A 71 -20.51 4.89 -13.61
CA GLU A 71 -19.54 3.84 -13.89
C GLU A 71 -18.21 4.07 -13.15
N GLU A 72 -17.68 5.30 -13.17
CA GLU A 72 -16.43 5.63 -12.49
C GLU A 72 -16.58 5.56 -10.96
N SER A 73 -17.75 5.93 -10.43
CA SER A 73 -18.07 5.76 -9.01
C SER A 73 -18.06 4.28 -8.57
N ALA A 74 -18.64 3.40 -9.40
CA ALA A 74 -18.61 1.96 -9.16
C ALA A 74 -17.17 1.41 -9.22
N LYS A 75 -16.40 1.78 -10.24
CA LYS A 75 -14.98 1.39 -10.36
C LYS A 75 -14.15 1.84 -9.17
N LEU A 76 -14.34 3.07 -8.69
CA LEU A 76 -13.63 3.56 -7.51
C LEU A 76 -13.98 2.73 -6.26
N THR A 77 -15.24 2.37 -6.09
CA THR A 77 -15.67 1.51 -4.96
C THR A 77 -14.98 0.15 -5.03
N ASP A 78 -14.97 -0.49 -6.20
CA ASP A 78 -14.29 -1.78 -6.42
C ASP A 78 -12.77 -1.66 -6.23
N GLN A 79 -12.18 -0.54 -6.65
CA GLN A 79 -10.75 -0.26 -6.50
C GLN A 79 -10.36 -0.09 -5.04
N ILE A 80 -11.19 0.59 -4.23
CA ILE A 80 -10.99 0.72 -2.78
C ILE A 80 -10.99 -0.66 -2.14
N ALA A 81 -12.04 -1.46 -2.36
CA ALA A 81 -12.14 -2.80 -1.80
C ALA A 81 -10.96 -3.70 -2.23
N SER A 82 -10.55 -3.63 -3.50
CA SER A 82 -9.42 -4.39 -4.02
C SER A 82 -8.09 -3.95 -3.39
N SER A 83 -7.93 -2.66 -3.09
CA SER A 83 -6.73 -2.12 -2.44
C SER A 83 -6.68 -2.46 -0.96
N GLU A 84 -7.81 -2.46 -0.27
CA GLU A 84 -7.90 -2.94 1.11
C GLU A 84 -7.50 -4.42 1.17
N GLN A 85 -8.05 -5.25 0.29
CA GLN A 85 -7.71 -6.67 0.22
C GLN A 85 -6.22 -6.89 -0.10
N TRP A 86 -5.62 -6.02 -0.91
CA TRP A 86 -4.19 -6.02 -1.16
C TRP A 86 -3.40 -5.78 0.14
N VAL A 87 -3.76 -4.76 0.94
CA VAL A 87 -3.12 -4.46 2.24
C VAL A 87 -3.25 -5.64 3.20
N LEU A 88 -4.46 -6.22 3.30
CA LEU A 88 -4.70 -7.39 4.15
C LEU A 88 -3.77 -8.55 3.74
N THR A 89 -3.69 -8.84 2.45
CA THR A 89 -2.90 -9.96 1.92
C THR A 89 -1.40 -9.72 2.06
N ALA A 90 -0.92 -8.50 1.80
CA ALA A 90 0.48 -8.11 1.95
C ALA A 90 0.92 -8.14 3.42
N TYR A 91 0.08 -7.66 4.35
CA TYR A 91 0.37 -7.77 5.79
C TYR A 91 0.55 -9.22 6.24
N GLU A 92 -0.29 -10.16 5.76
CA GLU A 92 -0.15 -11.56 6.15
C GLU A 92 1.18 -12.15 5.67
N LEU A 93 1.68 -11.74 4.50
CA LEU A 93 3.01 -12.15 4.04
C LEU A 93 4.11 -11.59 4.96
N VAL A 94 4.07 -10.30 5.29
CA VAL A 94 5.00 -9.67 6.23
C VAL A 94 4.94 -10.34 7.60
N ARG A 95 3.75 -10.68 8.09
CA ARG A 95 3.55 -11.38 9.36
C ARG A 95 4.19 -12.77 9.35
N VAL A 96 4.07 -13.53 8.25
CA VAL A 96 4.74 -14.83 8.10
C VAL A 96 6.27 -14.66 8.18
N VAL A 97 6.82 -13.64 7.53
CA VAL A 97 8.26 -13.34 7.59
C VAL A 97 8.68 -12.98 9.02
N PHE A 98 7.95 -12.08 9.67
CA PHE A 98 8.20 -11.70 11.06
C PHE A 98 8.16 -12.89 12.04
N GLU A 99 7.12 -13.74 11.95
CA GLU A 99 6.99 -14.91 12.83
C GLU A 99 8.10 -15.95 12.58
N TYR A 100 8.61 -16.05 11.35
CA TYR A 100 9.72 -16.93 11.02
C TYR A 100 11.02 -16.46 11.70
N TYR A 101 11.38 -15.19 11.56
CA TYR A 101 12.57 -14.62 12.23
C TYR A 101 12.45 -14.67 13.75
N LYS A 102 11.27 -14.38 14.30
CA LYS A 102 11.03 -14.46 15.75
C LYS A 102 11.27 -15.87 16.30
N LYS A 103 10.98 -16.92 15.53
CA LYS A 103 11.19 -18.32 15.92
C LYS A 103 12.62 -18.80 15.70
N ARG A 104 13.42 -18.06 14.92
CA ARG A 104 14.78 -18.41 14.51
C ARG A 104 15.70 -17.18 14.65
N PRO A 105 15.94 -16.69 15.88
CA PRO A 105 16.78 -15.52 16.08
C PRO A 105 18.23 -15.75 15.60
N GLU A 106 18.69 -16.99 15.52
CA GLU A 106 20.04 -17.36 15.10
C GLU A 106 20.34 -17.10 13.61
N ILE A 107 19.31 -16.97 12.78
CA ILE A 107 19.43 -16.63 11.35
C ILE A 107 19.04 -15.18 11.06
N ALA A 108 18.60 -14.44 12.08
CA ALA A 108 18.23 -13.05 11.94
C ALA A 108 19.49 -12.18 12.00
N ASP A 109 19.91 -11.65 10.87
CA ASP A 109 20.76 -10.45 10.89
C ASP A 109 20.01 -9.36 11.68
N LEU A 110 20.66 -8.77 12.68
CA LEU A 110 20.06 -7.77 13.57
C LEU A 110 19.43 -6.62 12.76
N ALA A 111 20.12 -6.16 11.71
CA ALA A 111 19.62 -5.08 10.87
C ALA A 111 18.35 -5.50 10.08
N LEU A 112 18.32 -6.74 9.59
CA LEU A 112 17.18 -7.26 8.85
C LEU A 112 15.98 -7.52 9.79
N GLY A 113 16.24 -7.99 11.01
CA GLY A 113 15.22 -8.19 12.04
C GLY A 113 14.49 -6.90 12.39
N ASP A 114 15.23 -5.80 12.58
CA ASP A 114 14.66 -4.49 12.88
C ASP A 114 13.83 -3.95 11.72
N LEU A 115 14.30 -4.09 10.47
CA LEU A 115 13.55 -3.73 9.27
C LEU A 115 12.22 -4.50 9.16
N VAL A 116 12.24 -5.82 9.42
CA VAL A 116 11.02 -6.64 9.39
C VAL A 116 10.02 -6.19 10.47
N VAL A 117 10.50 -5.83 11.66
CA VAL A 117 9.66 -5.28 12.74
C VAL A 117 9.04 -3.95 12.33
N GLU A 118 9.83 -3.05 11.75
CA GLU A 118 9.38 -1.75 11.27
C GLU A 118 8.28 -1.89 10.21
N VAL A 119 8.55 -2.65 9.15
CA VAL A 119 7.58 -2.90 8.06
C VAL A 119 6.31 -3.54 8.62
N ARG A 120 6.44 -4.54 9.51
CA ARG A 120 5.27 -5.17 10.16
C ARG A 120 4.45 -4.15 10.94
N ASN A 121 5.09 -3.22 11.65
CA ASN A 121 4.40 -2.22 12.45
C ASN A 121 3.68 -1.18 11.58
N ILE A 122 4.27 -0.79 10.45
CA ILE A 122 3.64 0.09 9.46
C ILE A 122 2.39 -0.59 8.91
N PHE A 123 2.51 -1.82 8.40
CA PHE A 123 1.34 -2.57 7.90
C PHE A 123 0.30 -2.82 8.99
N ALA A 124 0.70 -3.15 10.22
CA ALA A 124 -0.24 -3.37 11.31
C ALA A 124 -1.04 -2.11 11.66
N ARG A 125 -0.42 -0.93 11.56
CA ARG A 125 -1.07 0.36 11.82
C ARG A 125 -2.27 0.57 10.90
N ILE A 126 -2.13 0.25 9.60
CA ILE A 126 -3.22 0.38 8.62
C ILE A 126 -4.15 -0.85 8.57
N ARG A 127 -3.61 -2.07 8.66
CA ARG A 127 -4.38 -3.31 8.51
C ARG A 127 -5.42 -3.49 9.62
N VAL A 128 -5.09 -3.13 10.85
CA VAL A 128 -6.01 -3.29 12.00
C VAL A 128 -7.30 -2.49 11.79
N PRO A 129 -7.26 -1.17 11.53
CA PRO A 129 -8.48 -0.39 11.33
C PRO A 129 -9.23 -0.78 10.05
N LEU A 130 -8.53 -1.17 8.97
CA LEU A 130 -9.21 -1.72 7.78
C LEU A 130 -9.95 -3.03 8.07
N ALA A 131 -9.35 -3.96 8.81
CA ALA A 131 -9.94 -5.28 9.03
C ALA A 131 -11.00 -5.32 10.14
N LYS A 132 -10.94 -4.37 11.08
CA LYS A 132 -11.71 -4.44 12.32
C LYS A 132 -12.53 -3.20 12.64
N MET A 133 -12.36 -2.11 11.88
CA MET A 133 -12.98 -0.82 12.17
C MET A 133 -12.64 -0.31 13.59
N GLU A 134 -11.43 -0.63 14.06
CA GLU A 134 -10.89 -0.17 15.34
C GLU A 134 -9.46 0.35 15.14
N ALA A 135 -9.10 1.43 15.84
CA ALA A 135 -7.73 1.93 15.79
C ALA A 135 -6.78 0.90 16.43
N SER A 136 -5.56 0.80 15.91
CA SER A 136 -4.56 -0.07 16.53
C SER A 136 -4.22 0.46 17.92
N ARG A 137 -4.25 -0.43 18.94
CA ARG A 137 -4.06 -0.07 20.37
C ARG A 137 -2.81 0.77 20.65
N LYS A 138 -1.77 0.64 19.81
CA LYS A 138 -0.52 1.41 19.93
C LYS A 138 -0.71 2.90 19.64
N TYR A 139 -1.75 3.27 18.90
CA TYR A 139 -2.00 4.63 18.39
C TYR A 139 -3.32 5.22 18.93
N THR A 140 -3.80 4.74 20.08
CA THR A 140 -4.99 5.25 20.76
C THR A 140 -4.64 5.93 22.08
N GLY A 141 -5.36 6.98 22.46
CA GLY A 141 -5.35 7.56 23.81
C GLY A 141 -4.59 8.89 23.97
N ASN A 142 -4.14 9.51 22.86
CA ASN A 142 -3.43 10.79 22.85
C ASN A 142 -4.02 11.77 21.81
N PRO A 143 -3.74 13.08 21.91
CA PRO A 143 -3.93 14.00 20.79
C PRO A 143 -3.18 13.50 19.55
N GLY A 144 -3.82 13.47 18.38
CA GLY A 144 -3.27 12.88 17.16
C GLY A 144 -3.40 11.34 17.07
N SER A 145 -4.31 10.73 17.87
CA SER A 145 -4.62 9.30 17.76
C SER A 145 -5.16 8.93 16.39
N ASP A 146 -4.91 7.70 15.98
CA ASP A 146 -5.48 7.15 14.75
C ASP A 146 -7.00 7.03 14.86
N ALA A 147 -7.69 7.38 13.77
CA ALA A 147 -9.11 7.13 13.58
C ALA A 147 -9.38 5.61 13.51
N PRO A 148 -10.52 5.15 14.03
CA PRO A 148 -10.88 3.73 13.99
C PRO A 148 -11.20 3.23 12.58
N ILE A 149 -11.63 4.13 11.69
CA ILE A 149 -11.94 3.84 10.30
C ILE A 149 -11.03 4.75 9.45
N PRO A 150 -10.09 4.18 8.67
CA PRO A 150 -9.19 4.97 7.85
C PRO A 150 -9.99 5.62 6.72
N LEU A 151 -9.74 6.90 6.45
CA LEU A 151 -10.38 7.61 5.35
C LEU A 151 -9.60 7.34 4.06
N PRO A 152 -10.26 6.84 2.98
CA PRO A 152 -9.62 6.71 1.68
C PRO A 152 -9.15 8.08 1.17
N VAL A 153 -7.92 8.15 0.67
CA VAL A 153 -7.33 9.36 0.07
C VAL A 153 -6.85 9.03 -1.33
N LEU A 154 -7.26 9.83 -2.30
CA LEU A 154 -6.80 9.72 -3.68
C LEU A 154 -5.74 10.77 -3.97
N HIS A 155 -4.51 10.31 -4.21
CA HIS A 155 -3.41 11.17 -4.62
C HIS A 155 -3.16 11.03 -6.12
N GLN A 156 -3.01 12.14 -6.85
CA GLN A 156 -2.83 12.11 -8.31
C GLN A 156 -1.61 11.28 -8.75
N VAL A 157 -0.52 11.35 -7.99
CA VAL A 157 0.73 10.62 -8.26
C VAL A 157 0.83 9.24 -7.58
N LEU A 158 0.51 9.17 -6.28
CA LEU A 158 0.70 7.96 -5.48
C LEU A 158 -0.49 6.98 -5.55
N GLY A 159 -1.61 7.41 -6.15
CA GLY A 159 -2.82 6.60 -6.23
C GLY A 159 -3.59 6.59 -4.92
N LEU A 160 -4.33 5.50 -4.70
CA LEU A 160 -5.11 5.31 -3.48
C LEU A 160 -4.23 5.08 -2.23
N GLY A 161 -4.63 5.72 -1.13
CA GLY A 161 -4.07 5.56 0.20
C GLY A 161 -5.12 5.74 1.29
N TRP A 162 -4.65 5.85 2.53
CA TRP A 162 -5.51 6.02 3.69
C TRP A 162 -4.91 7.04 4.66
N ALA A 163 -5.77 7.90 5.18
CA ALA A 163 -5.48 8.77 6.31
C ALA A 163 -6.01 8.13 7.59
N LEU A 164 -5.13 7.92 8.58
CA LEU A 164 -5.52 7.49 9.92
C LEU A 164 -5.52 8.66 10.90
N SER A 165 -4.60 9.61 10.75
CA SER A 165 -4.60 10.87 11.48
C SER A 165 -4.16 12.00 10.54
N PRO A 166 -4.31 13.28 10.92
CA PRO A 166 -3.77 14.39 10.12
C PRO A 166 -2.27 14.26 9.80
N GLU A 167 -1.52 13.58 10.66
CA GLU A 167 -0.07 13.38 10.57
C GLU A 167 0.32 12.04 9.93
N PHE A 168 -0.65 11.13 9.72
CA PHE A 168 -0.39 9.81 9.15
C PHE A 168 -1.32 9.51 7.99
N VAL A 169 -0.78 9.75 6.79
CA VAL A 169 -1.34 9.35 5.50
C VAL A 169 -0.35 8.40 4.84
N ILE A 170 -0.82 7.26 4.35
CA ILE A 170 0.03 6.29 3.65
C ILE A 170 -0.68 5.78 2.40
N SER A 171 0.01 5.85 1.27
CA SER A 171 -0.46 5.27 0.02
C SER A 171 -0.16 3.78 -0.06
N ARG A 172 -0.96 3.05 -0.84
CA ARG A 172 -0.65 1.66 -1.17
C ARG A 172 0.71 1.53 -1.86
N ARG A 173 1.10 2.51 -2.67
CA ARG A 173 2.37 2.52 -3.41
C ARG A 173 3.58 2.67 -2.49
N GLU A 174 3.45 3.37 -1.37
CA GLU A 174 4.50 3.45 -0.34
C GLU A 174 4.65 2.17 0.47
N LEU A 175 3.59 1.37 0.58
CA LEU A 175 3.62 0.06 1.26
C LEU A 175 4.27 -1.05 0.42
N ALA A 176 4.42 -0.86 -0.89
CA ALA A 176 4.72 -1.89 -1.88
C ALA A 176 6.10 -1.73 -2.51
#